data_AF-A0A8J7TM30-F1
#
_entry.id   AF-A0A8J7TM30-F1
#
_cell.length_a   1.000
_cell.length_b   1.000
_cell.length_c   1.000
_cell.angle_alpha   90.00
_cell.angle_beta   90.00
_cell.angle_gamma   90.00
#
_symmetry.space_group_name_H-M   'P 1'
#
loop_
_entity.id
_entity.type
_entity.pdbx_description
1 polymer ?
#
loop_
_entity_poly.entity_id
_entity_poly.type
_entity_poly.pdbx_seq_one_letter_code
_entity_poly.pdbx_strand_id
1 'polypeptide(L)'
;MLLWQGCAQAELVSYPYDWTIEIKSKPLIRQFQFSGSQLKQVEKLDIHYHPAKDNETKTQYEYLWYSKGKALGLEKKRKFDLPEGEGVAIRVTHSAVPTEGEKKACAGAILRVALDAFLNKNPVVQVRLPHSSFNDIANRLEELGMQVAPDSPDDFSGGYSSNLTLYLYSEPDGLKRVLYR
;
A
#
# COMPACT_ATOMS: atom_id res chain seq x y z
N MET A 1 32.46 43.74 -8.75
CA MET A 1 31.82 42.68 -9.55
C MET A 1 32.32 41.35 -9.01
N LEU A 2 31.57 40.75 -8.07
CA LEU A 2 31.86 39.44 -7.47
C LEU A 2 30.54 38.67 -7.51
N LEU A 3 30.46 37.70 -8.41
CA LEU A 3 29.33 36.79 -8.56
C LEU A 3 29.39 35.79 -7.39
N TRP A 4 28.49 35.93 -6.43
CA TRP A 4 28.23 34.90 -5.45
C TRP A 4 27.52 33.74 -6.15
N GLN A 5 28.24 32.62 -6.30
CA GLN A 5 27.72 31.35 -6.78
C GLN A 5 26.62 30.87 -5.83
N GLY A 6 25.44 30.60 -6.38
CA GLY A 6 24.29 30.11 -5.63
C GLY A 6 24.63 28.80 -4.91
N CYS A 7 24.26 28.72 -3.63
CA CYS A 7 24.20 27.46 -2.91
C CYS A 7 23.37 26.47 -3.74
N ALA A 8 23.95 25.31 -4.04
CA ALA A 8 23.24 24.19 -4.62
C ALA A 8 22.01 23.90 -3.75
N GLN A 9 20.83 24.11 -4.33
CA GLN A 9 19.55 23.69 -3.77
C GLN A 9 19.69 22.19 -3.51
N ALA A 10 19.60 21.77 -2.25
CA ALA A 10 19.58 20.35 -1.91
C ALA A 10 18.49 19.68 -2.78
N GLU A 11 18.89 18.73 -3.62
CA GLU A 11 17.94 17.87 -4.33
C GLU A 11 17.11 17.17 -3.26
N LEU A 12 15.88 17.64 -3.07
CA LEU A 12 14.87 16.91 -2.31
C LEU A 12 14.79 15.53 -2.94
N VAL A 13 15.24 14.50 -2.22
CA VAL A 13 15.06 13.10 -2.63
C VAL A 13 13.56 12.88 -2.77
N SER A 14 13.04 13.01 -3.99
CA SER A 14 11.60 12.94 -4.27
C SER A 14 11.05 11.52 -4.07
N TYR A 15 11.93 10.52 -4.10
CA TYR A 15 11.61 9.11 -3.96
C TYR A 15 12.70 8.39 -3.15
N PRO A 16 12.50 8.11 -1.84
CA PRO A 16 13.43 7.28 -1.06
C PRO A 16 13.30 5.77 -1.37
N TYR A 17 12.80 5.41 -2.56
CA TYR A 17 12.48 4.05 -2.99
C TYR A 17 12.67 3.93 -4.51
N ASP A 18 12.89 2.70 -4.97
CA ASP A 18 13.20 2.38 -6.37
C ASP A 18 11.94 2.07 -7.19
N TRP A 19 10.93 1.47 -6.56
CA TRP A 19 9.69 1.05 -7.20
C TRP A 19 8.44 1.56 -6.47
N THR A 20 7.39 1.77 -7.25
CA THR A 20 6.03 1.99 -6.73
C THR A 20 5.14 0.82 -7.11
N ILE A 21 4.42 0.29 -6.14
CA ILE A 21 3.35 -0.69 -6.33
C ILE A 21 2.03 0.04 -6.09
N GLU A 22 1.28 0.27 -7.15
CA GLU A 22 -0.01 0.96 -7.09
C GLU A 22 -1.13 -0.05 -6.90
N ILE A 23 -1.97 0.18 -5.88
CA ILE A 23 -3.21 -0.55 -5.63
C ILE A 23 -4.36 0.41 -5.92
N LYS A 24 -5.09 0.16 -7.01
CA LYS A 24 -6.26 0.95 -7.40
C LYS A 24 -7.55 0.20 -7.08
N SER A 25 -8.38 0.76 -6.21
CA SER A 25 -9.70 0.17 -5.91
C SER A 25 -10.77 0.64 -6.88
N LYS A 26 -11.64 -0.31 -7.25
CA LYS A 26 -12.84 -0.05 -8.04
C LYS A 26 -14.01 -0.90 -7.53
N PRO A 27 -15.15 -0.27 -7.19
CA PRO A 27 -16.35 -1.01 -6.86
C PRO A 27 -16.96 -1.63 -8.12
N LEU A 28 -17.23 -2.93 -8.09
CA LEU A 28 -17.93 -3.65 -9.15
C LEU A 28 -19.41 -3.77 -8.78
N ILE A 29 -20.18 -2.73 -9.09
CA ILE A 29 -21.61 -2.72 -8.82
C ILE A 29 -22.31 -3.64 -9.83
N ARG A 30 -23.14 -4.55 -9.33
CA ARG A 30 -24.04 -5.45 -10.10
C ARG A 30 -23.39 -6.53 -10.98
N GLN A 31 -22.08 -6.73 -10.96
CA GLN A 31 -21.45 -7.75 -11.81
C GLN A 31 -21.81 -9.21 -11.45
N PHE A 32 -22.20 -9.47 -10.21
CA PHE A 32 -22.56 -10.82 -9.72
C PHE A 32 -24.01 -10.92 -9.23
N GLN A 33 -24.90 -10.04 -9.72
CA GLN A 33 -26.32 -10.03 -9.35
C GLN A 33 -27.12 -10.97 -10.26
N PHE A 34 -27.20 -12.24 -9.87
CA PHE A 34 -28.12 -13.24 -10.45
C PHE A 34 -29.03 -13.83 -9.35
N SER A 35 -30.13 -14.49 -9.75
CA SER A 35 -31.09 -15.06 -8.80
C SER A 35 -30.42 -16.04 -7.84
N GLY A 36 -30.58 -15.83 -6.53
CA GLY A 36 -29.94 -16.62 -5.47
C GLY A 36 -28.54 -16.14 -5.05
N SER A 37 -27.93 -15.17 -5.75
CA SER A 37 -26.61 -14.65 -5.40
C SER A 37 -26.63 -13.83 -4.10
N GLN A 38 -25.73 -14.20 -3.17
CA GLN A 38 -25.43 -13.41 -1.97
C GLN A 38 -24.32 -12.37 -2.21
N LEU A 39 -23.67 -12.41 -3.38
CA LEU A 39 -22.55 -11.53 -3.75
C LEU A 39 -23.06 -10.25 -4.40
N LYS A 40 -23.65 -9.37 -3.59
CA LYS A 40 -24.25 -8.12 -4.07
C LYS A 40 -23.21 -7.02 -4.38
N GLN A 41 -22.09 -7.05 -3.68
CA GLN A 41 -21.02 -6.06 -3.77
C GLN A 41 -19.66 -6.75 -3.71
N VAL A 42 -18.87 -6.52 -4.76
CA VAL A 42 -17.51 -7.02 -4.91
C VAL A 42 -16.61 -5.85 -5.23
N GLU A 43 -15.51 -5.75 -4.51
CA GLU A 43 -14.47 -4.77 -4.76
C GLU A 43 -13.38 -5.43 -5.59
N LYS A 44 -13.01 -4.81 -6.71
CA LYS A 44 -11.84 -5.21 -7.50
C LYS A 44 -10.70 -4.28 -7.18
N LEU A 45 -9.55 -4.87 -6.88
CA LEU A 45 -8.30 -4.15 -6.76
C LEU A 45 -7.44 -4.49 -7.96
N ASP A 46 -6.90 -3.44 -8.56
CA ASP A 46 -6.04 -3.49 -9.71
C ASP A 46 -4.63 -3.10 -9.28
N ILE A 47 -3.69 -4.06 -9.36
CA ILE A 47 -2.33 -3.89 -8.84
C ILE A 47 -1.33 -3.83 -9.98
N HIS A 48 -0.59 -2.73 -10.02
CA HIS A 48 0.50 -2.48 -10.95
C HIS A 48 1.78 -2.17 -10.20
N TYR A 49 2.92 -2.36 -10.84
CA TYR A 49 4.17 -1.79 -10.37
C TYR A 49 4.90 -1.06 -11.50
N HIS A 50 5.71 -0.07 -11.14
CA HIS A 50 6.56 0.69 -12.06
C HIS A 50 7.77 1.30 -11.31
N PRO A 51 8.86 1.65 -12.01
CA PRO A 51 9.97 2.36 -11.39
C PRO A 51 9.50 3.69 -10.78
N ALA A 52 10.03 4.09 -9.63
CA ALA A 52 9.57 5.29 -8.90
C ALA A 52 9.69 6.58 -9.74
N LYS A 53 10.67 6.62 -10.65
CA LYS A 53 10.94 7.76 -11.54
C LYS A 53 10.22 7.69 -12.89
N ASP A 54 9.48 6.61 -13.16
CA ASP A 54 8.76 6.40 -14.42
C ASP A 54 7.38 5.78 -14.16
N ASN A 55 6.34 6.62 -14.26
CA ASN A 55 4.94 6.22 -14.07
C ASN A 55 4.25 5.81 -15.38
N GLU A 56 4.93 5.93 -16.52
CA GLU A 56 4.35 5.59 -17.83
C GLU A 56 4.48 4.09 -18.10
N THR A 57 5.55 3.46 -17.61
CA THR A 57 5.82 2.02 -17.82
C THR A 57 5.21 1.12 -16.74
N LYS A 58 3.87 1.15 -16.64
CA LYS A 58 3.14 0.29 -15.68
C LYS A 58 3.12 -1.16 -16.11
N THR A 59 3.58 -2.02 -15.22
CA THR A 59 3.42 -3.47 -15.35
C THR A 59 2.24 -3.94 -14.51
N GLN A 60 1.27 -4.59 -15.14
CA GLN A 60 0.17 -5.25 -14.44
C GLN A 60 0.69 -6.47 -13.66
N TYR A 61 0.50 -6.45 -12.34
CA TYR A 61 0.93 -7.53 -11.44
C TYR A 61 -0.18 -8.55 -11.20
N GLU A 62 -1.30 -8.12 -10.62
CA GLU A 62 -2.45 -8.99 -10.32
C GLU A 62 -3.76 -8.22 -10.19
N TYR A 63 -4.86 -8.96 -10.27
CA TYR A 63 -6.17 -8.52 -9.80
C TYR A 63 -6.55 -9.26 -8.53
N LEU A 64 -7.20 -8.56 -7.60
CA LEU A 64 -7.81 -9.15 -6.43
C LEU A 64 -9.30 -8.81 -6.37
N TRP A 65 -10.10 -9.76 -5.89
CA TRP A 65 -11.51 -9.55 -5.61
C TRP A 65 -11.81 -9.76 -4.15
N TYR A 66 -12.56 -8.83 -3.57
CA TYR A 66 -12.98 -8.87 -2.17
C TYR A 66 -14.49 -8.70 -2.04
N SER A 67 -15.08 -9.28 -1.01
CA SER A 67 -16.42 -8.92 -0.55
C SER A 67 -16.45 -8.87 0.96
N LYS A 68 -17.00 -7.78 1.51
CA LYS A 68 -17.06 -7.53 2.96
C LYS A 68 -15.68 -7.68 3.66
N GLY A 69 -14.61 -7.25 2.99
CA GLY A 69 -13.24 -7.34 3.51
C GLY A 69 -12.62 -8.74 3.50
N LYS A 70 -13.27 -9.75 2.90
CA LYS A 70 -12.72 -11.09 2.69
C LYS A 70 -12.33 -11.29 1.23
N ALA A 71 -11.17 -11.89 0.99
CA ALA A 71 -10.72 -12.23 -0.36
C ALA A 71 -11.65 -13.31 -0.96
N LEU A 72 -12.12 -13.07 -2.19
CA LEU A 72 -12.91 -14.02 -2.97
C LEU A 72 -12.05 -14.76 -4.00
N GLY A 73 -11.03 -14.10 -4.52
CA GLY A 73 -10.17 -14.66 -5.55
C GLY A 73 -9.06 -13.70 -5.96
N LEU A 74 -8.13 -14.24 -6.74
CA LEU A 74 -7.02 -13.52 -7.32
C LEU A 74 -6.78 -13.99 -8.75
N GLU A 75 -6.25 -13.10 -9.58
CA GLU A 75 -5.78 -13.43 -10.91
C GLU A 75 -4.38 -12.85 -11.06
N LYS A 76 -3.39 -13.73 -11.04
CA LYS A 76 -1.98 -13.35 -11.14
C LYS A 76 -1.61 -13.17 -12.61
N LYS A 77 -1.20 -11.96 -12.99
CA LYS A 77 -0.78 -11.63 -14.35
C LYS A 77 0.73 -11.77 -14.54
N ARG A 78 1.50 -11.56 -13.47
CA ARG A 78 2.95 -11.72 -13.45
C ARG A 78 3.44 -12.27 -12.11
N LYS A 79 4.64 -12.83 -12.11
CA LYS A 79 5.39 -13.10 -10.87
C LYS A 79 5.80 -11.77 -10.22
N PHE A 80 6.04 -11.81 -8.91
CA PHE A 80 6.67 -10.68 -8.22
C PHE A 80 8.18 -10.87 -8.41
N ASP A 81 8.77 -10.10 -9.31
CA ASP A 81 10.12 -10.31 -9.83
C ASP A 81 10.93 -9.01 -9.87
N LEU A 82 10.68 -8.12 -8.91
CA LEU A 82 11.52 -6.94 -8.71
C LEU A 82 12.93 -7.37 -8.29
N PRO A 83 13.98 -6.61 -8.66
CA PRO A 83 15.33 -6.92 -8.21
C PRO A 83 15.42 -6.96 -6.69
N GLU A 84 16.04 -8.00 -6.12
CA GLU A 84 16.16 -8.15 -4.67
C GLU A 84 16.91 -6.95 -4.05
N GLY A 85 16.50 -6.52 -2.85
CA GLY A 85 17.13 -5.42 -2.12
C GLY A 85 16.64 -4.03 -2.51
N GLU A 86 15.97 -3.87 -3.66
CA GLU A 86 15.40 -2.58 -4.07
C GLU A 86 14.16 -2.21 -3.23
N GLY A 87 14.08 -0.95 -2.84
CA GLY A 87 13.02 -0.44 -1.98
C GLY A 87 11.70 -0.23 -2.72
N VAL A 88 10.59 -0.63 -2.10
CA VAL A 88 9.24 -0.48 -2.67
C VAL A 88 8.39 0.48 -1.86
N ALA A 89 7.65 1.36 -2.53
CA ALA A 89 6.53 2.09 -1.97
C ALA A 89 5.21 1.46 -2.41
N ILE A 90 4.28 1.24 -1.48
CA ILE A 90 2.91 0.80 -1.80
C ILE A 90 2.02 2.04 -1.82
N ARG A 91 1.29 2.30 -2.90
CA ARG A 91 0.40 3.47 -3.01
C ARG A 91 -1.03 3.04 -3.30
N VAL A 92 -1.96 3.47 -2.46
CA VAL A 92 -3.39 3.20 -2.65
C VAL A 92 -4.07 4.39 -3.32
N THR A 93 -4.90 4.10 -4.32
CA THR A 93 -5.79 5.09 -4.93
C THR A 93 -7.20 4.53 -5.07
N HIS A 94 -8.20 5.41 -5.02
CA HIS A 94 -9.60 5.04 -5.23
C HIS A 94 -10.09 5.63 -6.55
N SER A 95 -10.81 4.83 -7.34
CA SER A 95 -11.40 5.32 -8.61
C SER A 95 -12.59 6.27 -8.41
N ALA A 96 -13.22 6.24 -7.23
CA ALA A 96 -14.32 7.11 -6.83
C ALA A 96 -14.31 7.27 -5.29
N VAL A 97 -15.36 7.82 -4.71
CA VAL A 97 -15.54 7.84 -3.24
C VAL A 97 -15.56 6.39 -2.73
N PRO A 98 -14.60 5.99 -1.88
CA PRO A 98 -14.44 4.60 -1.51
C PRO A 98 -15.52 4.14 -0.54
N THR A 99 -16.07 2.95 -0.80
CA THR A 99 -16.94 2.26 0.17
C THR A 99 -16.14 1.69 1.33
N GLU A 100 -16.79 1.35 2.45
CA GLU A 100 -16.11 0.62 3.54
C GLU A 100 -15.51 -0.71 3.07
N GLY A 101 -16.17 -1.38 2.13
CA GLY A 101 -15.68 -2.62 1.53
C GLY A 101 -14.34 -2.41 0.84
N GLU A 102 -14.19 -1.32 0.08
CA GLU A 102 -12.96 -0.97 -0.63
C GLU A 102 -11.82 -0.67 0.34
N LYS A 103 -12.08 0.12 1.39
CA LYS A 103 -11.06 0.44 2.40
C LYS A 103 -10.56 -0.84 3.07
N LYS A 104 -11.47 -1.77 3.40
CA LYS A 104 -11.12 -3.08 3.97
C LYS A 104 -10.36 -3.97 2.99
N ALA A 105 -10.73 -3.94 1.71
CA ALA A 105 -10.03 -4.66 0.65
C ALA A 105 -8.60 -4.13 0.47
N CYS A 106 -8.42 -2.80 0.44
CA CYS A 106 -7.10 -2.16 0.32
C CYS A 106 -6.17 -2.58 1.46
N ALA A 107 -6.64 -2.63 2.71
CA ALA A 107 -5.83 -3.13 3.83
C ALA A 107 -5.35 -4.59 3.60
N GLY A 108 -6.24 -5.46 3.12
CA GLY A 108 -5.89 -6.84 2.77
C GLY A 108 -4.87 -6.93 1.64
N ALA A 109 -4.99 -6.07 0.62
CA ALA A 109 -4.04 -6.03 -0.49
C ALA A 109 -2.68 -5.45 -0.09
N ILE A 110 -2.63 -4.42 0.76
CA ILE A 110 -1.38 -3.88 1.30
C ILE A 110 -0.61 -4.99 2.00
N LEU A 111 -1.27 -5.75 2.90
CA LEU A 111 -0.60 -6.82 3.63
C LEU A 111 -0.10 -7.92 2.69
N ARG A 112 -0.91 -8.31 1.70
CA ARG A 112 -0.51 -9.30 0.69
C ARG A 112 0.72 -8.86 -0.11
N VAL A 113 0.70 -7.63 -0.64
CA VAL A 113 1.81 -7.07 -1.42
C VAL A 113 3.05 -6.91 -0.54
N ALA A 114 2.89 -6.49 0.70
CA ALA A 114 3.99 -6.38 1.65
C ALA A 114 4.64 -7.73 1.96
N LEU A 115 3.83 -8.81 2.05
CA LEU A 115 4.34 -10.17 2.19
C LEU A 115 5.07 -10.65 0.93
N ASP A 116 4.54 -10.37 -0.26
CA ASP A 116 5.23 -10.70 -1.52
C ASP A 116 6.58 -9.97 -1.62
N ALA A 117 6.62 -8.68 -1.26
CA ALA A 117 7.85 -7.89 -1.20
C ALA A 117 8.84 -8.46 -0.17
N PHE A 118 8.37 -8.79 1.03
CA PHE A 118 9.20 -9.41 2.07
C PHE A 118 9.81 -10.74 1.61
N LEU A 119 9.00 -11.62 1.01
CA LEU A 119 9.47 -12.91 0.49
C LEU A 119 10.48 -12.75 -0.65
N ASN A 120 10.37 -11.67 -1.44
CA ASN A 120 11.31 -11.31 -2.49
C ASN A 120 12.48 -10.43 -2.01
N LYS A 121 12.62 -10.23 -0.69
CA LYS A 121 13.68 -9.41 -0.06
C LYS A 121 13.68 -7.94 -0.51
N ASN A 122 12.51 -7.40 -0.84
CA ASN A 122 12.33 -5.98 -1.12
C ASN A 122 11.78 -5.28 0.14
N PRO A 123 12.53 -4.34 0.73
CA PRO A 123 12.03 -3.59 1.87
C PRO A 123 10.87 -2.67 1.46
N VAL A 124 9.75 -2.73 2.19
CA VAL A 124 8.66 -1.77 2.05
C VAL A 124 9.07 -0.48 2.75
N VAL A 125 9.47 0.53 1.98
CA VAL A 125 9.97 1.81 2.50
C VAL A 125 8.83 2.65 3.06
N GLN A 126 7.69 2.67 2.37
CA GLN A 126 6.52 3.43 2.80
C GLN A 126 5.22 2.89 2.18
N VAL A 127 4.11 3.17 2.85
CA VAL A 127 2.75 2.94 2.35
C VAL A 127 2.01 4.27 2.31
N ARG A 128 1.57 4.67 1.13
CA ARG A 128 0.86 5.93 0.87
C ARG A 128 -0.62 5.68 0.70
N LEU A 129 -1.43 6.33 1.53
CA LEU A 129 -2.88 6.11 1.62
C LEU A 129 -3.64 7.41 1.34
N PRO A 130 -4.82 7.37 0.70
CA PRO A 130 -5.67 8.55 0.56
C PRO A 130 -6.07 9.07 1.94
N HIS A 131 -5.95 10.39 2.15
CA HIS A 131 -6.24 11.01 3.45
C HIS A 131 -7.63 10.63 4.00
N SER A 132 -8.65 10.59 3.14
CA SER A 132 -10.03 10.23 3.51
C SER A 132 -10.24 8.78 3.97
N SER A 133 -9.26 7.91 3.73
CA SER A 133 -9.33 6.47 4.03
C SER A 133 -8.21 5.99 4.95
N PHE A 134 -7.34 6.90 5.38
CA PHE A 134 -6.15 6.59 6.17
C PHE A 134 -6.49 5.80 7.43
N ASN A 135 -7.37 6.33 8.28
CA ASN A 135 -7.71 5.71 9.56
C ASN A 135 -8.41 4.36 9.37
N ASP A 136 -9.35 4.26 8.42
CA ASP A 136 -10.09 3.01 8.18
C ASP A 136 -9.18 1.89 7.67
N ILE A 137 -8.23 2.22 6.78
CA ILE A 137 -7.24 1.25 6.28
C ILE A 137 -6.26 0.86 7.38
N ALA A 138 -5.75 1.84 8.15
CA ALA A 138 -4.81 1.59 9.23
C ALA A 138 -5.43 0.72 10.35
N ASN A 139 -6.64 1.07 10.80
CA ASN A 139 -7.37 0.29 11.79
C ASN A 139 -7.65 -1.14 11.27
N ARG A 140 -7.96 -1.29 9.98
CA ARG A 140 -8.15 -2.62 9.40
C ARG A 140 -6.86 -3.43 9.35
N LEU A 141 -5.70 -2.81 9.13
CA LEU A 141 -4.41 -3.52 9.22
C LEU A 141 -4.15 -4.02 10.64
N GLU A 142 -4.54 -3.25 11.66
CA GLU A 142 -4.49 -3.70 13.07
C GLU A 142 -5.41 -4.89 13.32
N GLU A 143 -6.66 -4.85 12.83
CA GLU A 143 -7.58 -6.00 12.88
C GLU A 143 -7.06 -7.25 12.15
N LEU A 144 -6.15 -7.08 11.17
CA LEU A 144 -5.48 -8.16 10.46
C LEU A 144 -4.21 -8.67 11.20
N GLY A 145 -3.94 -8.15 12.40
CA GLY A 145 -2.90 -8.61 13.30
C GLY A 145 -1.59 -7.83 13.22
N MET A 146 -1.57 -6.66 12.58
CA MET A 146 -0.48 -5.70 12.75
C MET A 146 -0.62 -4.99 14.11
N GLN A 147 0.49 -4.56 14.69
CA GLN A 147 0.53 -3.83 15.96
C GLN A 147 0.98 -2.39 15.73
N VAL A 148 0.50 -1.45 16.53
CA VAL A 148 0.92 -0.05 16.47
C VAL A 148 2.25 0.10 17.19
N ALA A 149 3.26 0.62 16.51
CA ALA A 149 4.56 0.88 17.13
C ALA A 149 4.39 1.90 18.28
N PRO A 150 5.06 1.69 19.42
CA PRO A 150 4.99 2.63 20.53
C PRO A 150 5.61 3.99 20.17
N ASP A 151 5.07 5.06 20.74
CA ASP A 151 5.50 6.43 20.48
C ASP A 151 6.82 6.79 21.22
N SER A 152 7.21 6.02 22.23
CA SER A 152 8.42 6.28 23.05
C SER A 152 9.52 5.24 22.82
N PRO A 153 10.78 5.66 22.60
CA PRO A 153 11.96 4.79 22.57
C PRO A 153 12.12 3.91 23.82
N ASP A 154 11.59 4.34 24.98
CA ASP A 154 11.74 3.62 26.25
C ASP A 154 10.87 2.35 26.32
N ASP A 155 9.78 2.30 25.55
CA ASP A 155 8.91 1.13 25.41
C ASP A 155 9.53 0.03 24.51
N PHE A 156 10.68 0.31 23.87
CA PHE A 156 11.42 -0.65 23.04
C PHE A 156 12.41 -1.53 23.82
N SER A 157 12.51 -1.35 25.15
CA SER A 157 13.47 -2.02 26.02
C SER A 157 13.24 -3.54 26.23
N GLY A 158 12.13 -4.09 25.71
CA GLY A 158 11.73 -5.49 25.86
C GLY A 158 12.18 -6.47 24.76
N GLY A 159 13.09 -6.08 23.87
CA GLY A 159 13.58 -6.95 22.78
C GLY A 159 12.60 -7.02 21.62
N TYR A 160 12.76 -6.11 20.65
CA TYR A 160 11.95 -6.04 19.45
C TYR A 160 12.49 -7.01 18.38
N SER A 161 11.64 -7.89 17.84
CA SER A 161 11.87 -8.51 16.54
C SER A 161 10.67 -8.20 15.65
N SER A 162 10.80 -7.20 14.78
CA SER A 162 9.84 -6.95 13.70
C SER A 162 10.31 -7.73 12.47
N ASN A 163 9.45 -8.60 11.95
CA ASN A 163 9.66 -9.25 10.66
C ASN A 163 9.04 -8.42 9.52
N LEU A 164 8.04 -7.57 9.82
CA LEU A 164 7.44 -6.66 8.84
C LEU A 164 7.05 -5.34 9.49
N THR A 165 7.62 -4.24 9.01
CA THR A 165 7.26 -2.87 9.41
C THR A 165 6.62 -2.11 8.25
N LEU A 166 5.50 -1.43 8.50
CA LEU A 166 4.80 -0.60 7.54
C LEU A 166 4.73 0.85 8.04
N TYR A 167 5.41 1.76 7.34
CA TYR A 167 5.32 3.19 7.57
C TYR A 167 4.17 3.78 6.75
N LEU A 168 3.04 4.05 7.39
CA LEU A 168 1.85 4.59 6.74
C LEU A 168 1.89 6.12 6.73
N TYR A 169 1.62 6.73 5.58
CA TYR A 169 1.49 8.16 5.39
C TYR A 169 0.24 8.51 4.57
N SER A 170 -0.46 9.58 4.94
CA SER A 170 -1.56 10.09 4.12
C SER A 170 -1.07 10.86 2.89
N GLU A 171 -1.90 10.90 1.86
CA GLU A 171 -1.80 11.81 0.73
C GLU A 171 -3.08 12.66 0.64
N PRO A 172 -3.01 14.01 0.77
CA PRO A 172 -1.81 14.81 1.11
C PRO A 172 -1.25 14.49 2.51
N ASP A 173 0.01 14.87 2.74
CA ASP A 173 0.72 14.63 4.00
C ASP A 173 -0.01 15.26 5.20
N GLY A 174 0.01 14.56 6.34
CA GLY A 174 -0.55 15.06 7.60
C GLY A 174 -0.78 13.97 8.65
N LEU A 175 -1.23 12.79 8.21
CA LEU A 175 -1.40 11.62 9.08
C LEU A 175 -0.25 10.63 8.87
N LYS A 176 0.25 10.08 9.98
CA LYS A 176 1.28 9.05 9.98
C LYS A 176 0.98 7.99 11.04
N ARG A 177 1.32 6.74 10.75
CA ARG A 177 1.24 5.62 11.70
C ARG A 177 2.28 4.57 11.31
N VAL A 178 2.97 4.02 12.30
CA VAL A 178 3.90 2.92 12.08
C VAL A 178 3.27 1.65 12.61
N LEU A 179 3.16 0.64 11.75
CA LEU A 179 2.63 -0.68 12.11
C LEU A 179 3.74 -1.72 11.99
N TYR A 180 3.71 -2.74 12.83
CA TYR A 180 4.71 -3.82 12.82
C TYR A 180 4.11 -5.19 13.12
N ARG A 181 4.87 -6.26 12.80
CA ARG A 181 4.56 -7.65 13.13
C ARG A 181 5.81 -8.51 13.23
#